data_AF-A0A1M5H9P0-F1
#
_entry.id   AF-A0A1M5H9P0-F1
#
_cell.length_a   1.000
_cell.length_b   1.000
_cell.length_c   1.000
_cell.angle_alpha   90.00
_cell.angle_beta   90.00
_cell.angle_gamma   90.00
#
_symmetry.space_group_name_H-M   'P 1'
#
loop_
_entity.id
_entity.type
_entity.pdbx_description
1 polymer ?
#
loop_
_entity_poly.entity_id
_entity_poly.type
_entity_poly.pdbx_seq_one_letter_code
_entity_poly.pdbx_strand_id
1 'polypeptide(L)'
;MGLLDYPKQLYYEYGSRLAIFLINRRLRKKGLDPGAWLVLARLYEVRKDWPRAVQTLDRALKIYPGNAALEAHRSRIRDLARQAGSGPA
;
A
#
# COMPACT_ATOMS: atom_id res chain seq x y z
N MET A 1 24.02 -10.43 -8.95
CA MET A 1 23.75 -10.20 -7.50
C MET A 1 24.46 -8.92 -7.07
N GLY A 2 23.73 -7.81 -6.94
CA GLY A 2 24.32 -6.51 -6.60
C GLY A 2 24.38 -6.29 -5.08
N LEU A 3 25.60 -6.28 -4.52
CA LEU A 3 25.87 -5.93 -3.12
C LEU A 3 25.37 -4.52 -2.71
N LEU A 4 24.98 -3.70 -3.69
CA LEU A 4 24.50 -2.31 -3.52
C LEU A 4 22.98 -2.18 -3.36
N ASP A 5 22.19 -3.25 -3.59
CA ASP A 5 20.72 -3.19 -3.46
C ASP A 5 20.22 -3.55 -2.05
N TYR A 6 21.03 -4.33 -1.31
CA TYR A 6 20.77 -4.77 0.06
C TYR A 6 20.48 -3.63 1.05
N PRO A 7 21.26 -2.52 1.10
CA PRO A 7 20.95 -1.42 2.00
C PRO A 7 19.68 -0.66 1.60
N LYS A 8 19.38 -0.54 0.30
CA LYS A 8 18.14 0.10 -0.18
C LYS A 8 16.92 -0.72 0.19
N GLN A 9 16.95 -2.02 -0.09
CA GLN A 9 15.84 -2.93 0.24
C GLN A 9 15.58 -2.96 1.76
N LEU A 10 16.64 -2.98 2.56
CA LEU A 10 16.53 -2.87 4.02
C LEU A 10 15.95 -1.53 4.45
N TYR A 11 16.41 -0.43 3.87
CA TYR A 11 15.89 0.91 4.16
C TYR A 11 14.41 1.06 3.74
N TYR A 12 14.00 0.47 2.62
CA TYR A 12 12.61 0.41 2.20
C TYR A 12 11.77 -0.47 3.12
N GLU A 13 12.27 -1.62 3.58
CA GLU A 13 11.59 -2.49 4.55
C GLU A 13 11.38 -1.82 5.91
N TYR A 14 12.42 -1.23 6.48
CA TYR A 14 12.33 -0.51 7.76
C TYR A 14 11.57 0.80 7.64
N GLY A 15 11.84 1.56 6.57
CA GLY A 15 11.16 2.81 6.25
C GLY A 15 9.67 2.62 6.00
N SER A 16 9.28 1.56 5.28
CA SER A 16 7.87 1.23 5.05
C SER A 16 7.18 0.76 6.32
N ARG A 17 7.84 -0.04 7.18
CA ARG A 17 7.32 -0.38 8.51
C ARG A 17 7.07 0.87 9.37
N LEU A 18 8.05 1.77 9.43
CA LEU A 18 7.92 3.01 10.19
C LEU A 18 6.83 3.92 9.60
N ALA A 19 6.77 4.04 8.27
CA ALA A 19 5.74 4.81 7.59
C ALA A 19 4.33 4.24 7.85
N ILE A 20 4.16 2.92 7.79
CA ILE A 20 2.90 2.24 8.16
C ILE A 20 2.52 2.57 9.61
N PHE A 21 3.48 2.53 10.54
CA PHE A 21 3.25 2.85 11.94
C PHE A 21 2.83 4.31 12.14
N LEU A 22 3.54 5.26 11.53
CA LEU A 22 3.25 6.69 11.60
C LEU A 22 1.89 7.03 10.99
N ILE A 23 1.55 6.41 9.85
CA ILE A 23 0.25 6.57 9.20
C ILE A 23 -0.86 6.03 10.09
N ASN A 24 -0.72 4.82 10.66
CA ASN A 24 -1.70 4.26 11.59
C ASN A 24 -1.90 5.15 12.83
N ARG A 25 -0.81 5.72 13.38
CA ARG A 25 -0.90 6.66 14.50
C ARG A 25 -1.60 7.96 14.10
N ARG A 26 -1.36 8.46 12.88
CA ARG A 26 -2.02 9.66 12.35
C ARG A 26 -3.51 9.41 12.09
N LEU A 27 -3.85 8.27 11.49
CA LEU A 27 -5.24 7.82 11.27
C LEU A 27 -6.04 7.77 12.57
N ARG A 28 -5.41 7.43 13.70
CA ARG A 28 -6.05 7.46 15.03
C ARG A 28 -6.22 8.86 15.63
N LYS A 29 -5.36 9.83 15.29
CA LYS A 29 -5.30 11.15 15.95
C LYS A 29 -5.97 12.29 15.19
N LYS A 30 -5.94 12.30 13.85
CA LYS A 30 -6.33 13.48 13.05
C LYS A 30 -7.51 13.29 12.10
N GLY A 31 -8.29 12.23 12.28
CA GLY A 31 -9.35 11.91 11.35
C GLY A 31 -8.77 11.32 10.08
N LEU A 32 -9.55 10.43 9.50
CA LEU A 32 -9.16 9.70 8.33
C LEU A 32 -8.99 10.72 7.19
N ASP A 33 -7.85 10.70 6.51
CA ASP A 33 -7.65 11.45 5.28
C ASP A 33 -7.48 10.43 4.16
N PRO A 34 -8.19 10.55 3.03
CA PRO A 34 -8.10 9.58 1.95
C PRO A 34 -6.67 9.46 1.39
N GLY A 35 -5.86 10.53 1.47
CA GLY A 35 -4.45 10.50 1.08
C GLY A 35 -3.60 9.58 1.96
N ALA A 36 -3.87 9.53 3.27
CA ALA A 36 -3.16 8.63 4.18
C ALA A 36 -3.40 7.15 3.84
N TRP A 37 -4.63 6.81 3.44
CA TRP A 37 -4.98 5.47 2.99
C TRP A 37 -4.30 5.09 1.67
N LEU A 38 -4.20 6.04 0.74
CA LEU A 38 -3.47 5.84 -0.52
C LEU A 38 -1.98 5.56 -0.28
N VAL A 39 -1.34 6.33 0.60
CA VAL A 39 0.07 6.11 0.95
C VAL A 39 0.25 4.73 1.62
N LEU A 40 -0.68 4.33 2.50
CA LEU A 40 -0.62 3.01 3.13
C LEU A 40 -0.73 1.88 2.09
N ALA A 41 -1.67 1.99 1.15
CA ALA A 41 -1.84 1.02 0.07
C ALA A 41 -0.60 0.95 -0.83
N ARG A 42 0.01 2.10 -1.16
CA ARG A 42 1.25 2.21 -1.92
C ARG A 42 2.43 1.54 -1.22
N LEU A 43 2.52 1.67 0.10
CA LEU A 43 3.57 0.99 0.88
C LEU A 43 3.42 -0.53 0.81
N TYR A 44 2.19 -1.05 0.90
CA TYR A 44 1.95 -2.48 0.69
C TYR A 44 2.20 -2.92 -0.76
N GLU A 45 1.89 -2.08 -1.75
CA GLU A 45 2.23 -2.30 -3.17
C GLU A 45 3.75 -2.47 -3.37
N VAL A 46 4.56 -1.58 -2.79
CA VAL A 46 6.03 -1.64 -2.88
C VAL A 46 6.58 -2.91 -2.22
N ARG A 47 5.94 -3.38 -1.14
CA ARG A 47 6.27 -4.67 -0.50
C ARG A 47 5.73 -5.89 -1.23
N LYS A 48 5.06 -5.70 -2.38
CA LYS A 48 4.36 -6.74 -3.17
C LYS A 48 3.29 -7.48 -2.34
N ASP A 49 2.82 -6.86 -1.26
CA ASP A 49 1.84 -7.40 -0.33
C ASP A 49 0.43 -7.02 -0.82
N TRP A 50 0.12 -7.50 -2.04
CA TRP A 50 -1.13 -7.24 -2.76
C TRP A 50 -2.41 -7.43 -1.93
N PRO A 51 -2.58 -8.55 -1.18
CA PRO A 51 -3.81 -8.75 -0.40
C PRO A 51 -3.99 -7.67 0.68
N ARG A 52 -2.91 -7.24 1.33
CA ARG A 52 -2.97 -6.16 2.33
C ARG A 52 -3.23 -4.80 1.70
N ALA A 53 -2.67 -4.55 0.53
CA ALA A 53 -2.92 -3.32 -0.22
C ALA A 53 -4.40 -3.19 -0.61
N VAL A 54 -5.00 -4.25 -1.13
CA VAL A 54 -6.43 -4.27 -1.50
C VAL A 54 -7.33 -4.11 -0.26
N GLN A 55 -7.05 -4.83 0.83
CA GLN A 55 -7.81 -4.68 2.09
C GLN A 55 -7.74 -3.24 2.64
N THR A 56 -6.58 -2.61 2.53
CA THR A 56 -6.39 -1.22 2.96
C THR A 56 -7.30 -0.27 2.20
N LEU A 57 -7.35 -0.40 0.86
CA LEU A 57 -8.20 0.42 0.02
C LEU A 57 -9.68 0.12 0.21
N ASP A 58 -10.04 -1.13 0.49
CA ASP A 58 -11.42 -1.52 0.80
C ASP A 58 -11.91 -0.85 2.09
N ARG A 59 -11.09 -0.84 3.14
CA ARG A 59 -11.38 -0.10 4.38
C ARG A 59 -11.49 1.41 4.14
N ALA A 60 -10.62 1.95 3.29
CA ALA A 60 -10.67 3.36 2.94
C ALA A 60 -11.96 3.73 2.19
N LEU A 61 -12.38 2.91 1.23
CA LEU A 61 -13.61 3.11 0.44
C LEU A 61 -14.89 2.94 1.28
N LYS A 62 -14.87 2.14 2.36
CA LYS A 62 -15.99 2.09 3.32
C LYS A 62 -16.21 3.41 4.04
N ILE A 63 -15.18 4.25 4.14
CA ILE A 63 -15.19 5.49 4.91
C ILE A 63 -15.28 6.70 3.96
N TYR A 64 -14.73 6.56 2.76
CA TYR A 64 -14.87 7.49 1.63
C TYR A 64 -15.55 6.80 0.44
N PRO A 65 -16.84 6.47 0.56
CA PRO A 65 -17.58 5.94 -0.58
C PRO A 65 -17.59 6.98 -1.70
N GLY A 66 -17.27 6.58 -2.93
CA GLY A 66 -17.25 7.47 -4.10
C GLY A 66 -15.95 8.24 -4.33
N ASN A 67 -14.89 7.97 -3.57
CA ASN A 67 -13.59 8.56 -3.87
C ASN A 67 -12.92 7.86 -5.06
N ALA A 68 -12.96 8.52 -6.22
CA ALA A 68 -12.42 8.01 -7.48
C ALA A 68 -10.92 7.65 -7.39
N ALA A 69 -10.13 8.37 -6.58
CA ALA A 69 -8.70 8.06 -6.43
C ALA A 69 -8.49 6.71 -5.72
N LEU A 70 -9.25 6.43 -4.65
CA LEU A 70 -9.18 5.16 -3.92
C LEU A 70 -9.64 3.99 -4.80
N GLU A 71 -10.70 4.18 -5.60
CA GLU A 71 -11.18 3.17 -6.55
C GLU A 71 -10.16 2.90 -7.67
N ALA A 72 -9.60 3.94 -8.29
CA ALA A 72 -8.59 3.81 -9.32
C ALA A 72 -7.36 3.05 -8.81
N HIS A 73 -6.88 3.39 -7.61
CA HIS A 73 -5.78 2.66 -6.98
C HIS A 73 -6.14 1.21 -6.67
N ARG A 74 -7.38 0.92 -6.24
CA ARG A 74 -7.81 -0.45 -5.95
C ARG A 74 -7.85 -1.31 -7.21
N SER A 75 -8.38 -0.75 -8.30
CA SER A 75 -8.40 -1.42 -9.60
C SER A 75 -6.97 -1.72 -10.07
N ARG A 76 -6.09 -0.70 -10.06
CA ARG A 76 -4.68 -0.86 -10.42
C ARG A 76 -3.97 -1.96 -9.62
N ILE A 77 -4.15 -1.98 -8.30
CA ILE A 77 -3.51 -2.98 -7.43
C ILE A 77 -4.04 -4.39 -7.71
N ARG A 78 -5.32 -4.55 -8.02
CA ARG A 78 -5.88 -5.86 -8.42
C ARG A 78 -5.30 -6.35 -9.74
N ASP A 79 -5.15 -5.48 -10.73
CA ASP A 79 -4.52 -5.84 -11.99
C ASP A 79 -3.06 -6.23 -11.79
N LEU A 80 -2.32 -5.48 -10.97
CA LEU A 80 -0.95 -5.85 -10.60
C LEU A 80 -0.89 -7.19 -9.85
N ALA A 81 -1.83 -7.45 -8.92
CA ALA A 81 -1.90 -8.71 -8.20
C ALA A 81 -2.19 -9.89 -9.14
N ARG A 82 -3.08 -9.70 -10.11
CA ARG A 82 -3.40 -10.69 -11.14
C ARG A 82 -2.18 -10.98 -12.00
N GLN A 83 -1.52 -9.95 -12.52
CA GLN A 83 -0.31 -10.09 -13.33
C GLN A 83 0.83 -10.77 -12.57
N ALA A 84 1.01 -10.44 -11.29
CA ALA A 84 2.02 -11.07 -10.44
C ALA A 84 1.71 -12.55 -10.14
N GLY A 85 0.43 -12.93 -10.06
CA GLY A 85 0.00 -14.32 -9.95
C GLY A 85 0.00 -15.09 -11.28
N SER A 86 0.15 -14.40 -12.41
CA SER A 86 0.26 -14.97 -13.77
C SER A 86 1.70 -15.02 -14.29
N GLY A 87 2.71 -14.71 -13.46
CA GLY A 87 4.12 -14.91 -13.81
C GLY A 87 4.46 -16.40 -13.91
N PRO A 88 5.37 -16.80 -14.83
CA PRO A 88 5.58 -18.21 -15.17
C PRO A 88 6.02 -18.99 -13.94
N ALA A 89 5.29 -20.07 -13.67
CA ALA A 89 5.66 -21.13 -12.74
C ALA A 89 6.97 -21.82 -13.19
#